data_AF-A0A2M7MZ49-F1
#
_entry.id   AF-A0A2M7MZ49-F1
#
_cell.length_a   1.000
_cell.length_b   1.000
_cell.length_c   1.000
_cell.angle_alpha   90.00
_cell.angle_beta   90.00
_cell.angle_gamma   90.00
#
_symmetry.space_group_name_H-M   'P 1'
#
loop_
_entity.id
_entity.type
_entity.pdbx_description
1 polymer ?
#
loop_
_entity_poly.entity_id
_entity_poly.type
_entity_poly.pdbx_seq_one_letter_code
_entity_poly.pdbx_strand_id
1 'polypeptide(L)' 'MPCPLCSPTAETLLWSDAFCRVIWVEDAAYPGFCRVVLNAHVKEMT' A
#
# COMPACT_ATOMS: atom_id res chain seq x y z
N MET A 1 11.46 -13.75 6.59
CA MET A 1 11.47 -12.27 6.58
C MET A 1 10.03 -11.79 6.64
N PRO A 2 9.71 -10.76 7.44
CA PRO A 2 8.36 -10.18 7.41
C PRO A 2 8.09 -9.53 6.04
N CYS A 3 6.89 -9.73 5.49
CA CYS A 3 6.49 -9.11 4.23
C CYS A 3 6.32 -7.59 4.45
N PRO A 4 7.02 -6.72 3.69
CA PRO A 4 6.95 -5.28 3.91
C PRO A 4 5.54 -4.70 3.66
N LEU A 5 4.73 -5.34 2.83
CA LEU A 5 3.34 -4.91 2.57
C LEU A 5 2.38 -5.30 3.70
N CYS A 6 2.69 -6.38 4.44
CA CYS A 6 1.89 -6.84 5.57
C CYS A 6 2.28 -6.18 6.90
N SER A 7 3.52 -5.69 7.00
CA SER A 7 4.03 -5.01 8.19
C SER A 7 4.62 -3.64 7.81
N PRO A 8 3.77 -2.71 7.35
CA PRO A 8 4.22 -1.37 6.99
C PRO A 8 4.66 -0.59 8.22
N THR A 9 5.74 0.19 8.09
CA THR A 9 6.31 0.99 9.20
C THR A 9 5.94 2.46 9.12
N ALA A 10 5.79 3.03 7.91
CA ALA A 10 5.51 4.44 7.71
C ALA A 10 4.85 4.67 6.34
N GLU A 11 3.53 4.50 6.30
CA GLU A 11 2.72 4.77 5.10
C GLU A 11 1.77 5.94 5.38
N THR A 12 1.65 6.87 4.44
CA THR A 12 0.64 7.93 4.51
C THR A 12 -0.67 7.39 3.96
N LEU A 13 -1.57 6.99 4.86
CA LEU A 13 -2.88 6.45 4.50
C LEU A 13 -3.80 7.56 3.98
N LEU A 14 -4.31 7.41 2.75
CA LEU A 14 -5.29 8.30 2.16
C LEU A 14 -6.72 7.75 2.33
N TRP A 15 -6.88 6.44 2.18
CA TRP A 15 -8.17 5.76 2.28
C TRP A 15 -7.97 4.27 2.58
N SER A 16 -8.97 3.63 3.19
CA SER A 16 -8.97 2.17 3.42
C SER A 16 -10.37 1.61 3.56
N ASP A 17 -10.53 0.35 3.17
CA ASP A 17 -11.66 -0.49 3.51
C ASP A 17 -11.21 -1.91 3.94
N ALA A 18 -12.13 -2.87 3.96
CA ALA A 18 -11.84 -4.26 4.31
C ALA A 18 -10.95 -4.97 3.27
N PHE A 19 -11.03 -4.59 1.99
CA PHE A 19 -10.33 -5.25 0.90
C PHE A 19 -8.91 -4.72 0.73
N CYS A 20 -8.75 -3.39 0.72
CA CYS A 20 -7.46 -2.77 0.48
C CYS A 20 -7.30 -1.43 1.19
N ARG A 21 -6.09 -0.87 1.07
CA ARG A 21 -5.77 0.49 1.48
C ARG A 21 -5.06 1.24 0.36
N VAL A 22 -5.28 2.54 0.31
CA VAL A 22 -4.61 3.46 -0.60
C VAL A 22 -3.66 4.34 0.20
N ILE A 23 -2.40 4.33 -0.21
CA ILE A 23 -1.34 5.11 0.41
C ILE A 23 -0.75 6.08 -0.58
N TRP A 24 -0.34 7.25 -0.08
CA TRP A 24 0.50 8.17 -0.82
C TRP A 24 1.97 7.78 -0.65
N VAL A 25 2.70 7.74 -1.77
CA VAL A 25 4.14 7.48 -1.79
C VAL A 25 4.86 8.81 -2.01
N GLU A 26 5.70 9.18 -1.05
CA GLU A 26 6.51 10.40 -1.10
C GLU A 26 7.72 10.20 -2.03
N ASP A 27 7.45 10.19 -3.33
CA ASP A 27 8.47 10.17 -4.38
C ASP A 27 8.51 11.51 -5.10
N ALA A 28 9.64 12.21 -4.97
CA ALA A 28 9.83 13.55 -5.53
C ALA A 28 9.78 13.58 -7.07
N ALA A 29 10.12 12.47 -7.74
CA ALA A 29 10.04 12.37 -9.19
C ALA A 29 8.60 12.16 -9.68
N TYR A 30 7.70 11.69 -8.81
CA TYR A 30 6.32 11.32 -9.15
C TYR A 30 5.31 11.92 -8.16
N PRO A 31 5.06 13.25 -8.25
CA PRO A 31 4.08 13.89 -7.39
C PRO A 31 2.69 13.25 -7.58
N GLY A 32 2.07 12.86 -6.47
CA GLY A 32 0.77 12.19 -6.46
C GLY A 32 0.81 10.67 -6.68
N PHE A 33 1.99 10.06 -6.72
CA PHE A 33 2.09 8.60 -6.81
C PHE A 33 1.40 7.92 -5.62
N CYS A 34 0.44 7.04 -5.92
CA CYS A 34 -0.31 6.28 -4.93
C CYS A 34 -0.15 4.79 -5.16
N ARG A 35 -0.27 4.00 -4.09
CA ARG A 35 -0.36 2.55 -4.16
C ARG A 35 -1.66 2.07 -3.57
N VAL A 36 -2.30 1.14 -4.26
CA VAL A 36 -3.39 0.32 -3.73
C VAL A 36 -2.77 -0.98 -3.24
N VAL A 37 -2.84 -1.23 -1.94
CA VAL A 37 -2.24 -2.41 -1.31
C VAL A 37 -3.36 -3.29 -0.77
N LEU A 38 -3.42 -4.55 -1.21
CA LEU A 38 -4.36 -5.50 -0.62
C LEU A 38 -4.04 -5.73 0.86
N ASN A 39 -5.09 -5.81 1.67
CA ASN A 39 -4.95 -6.14 3.08
C ASN A 39 -4.57 -7.63 3.24
N ALA A 40 -5.07 -8.49 2.35
CA ALA A 40 -4.70 -9.89 2.28
C ALA A 40 -3.36 -10.08 1.58
N HIS A 41 -2.53 -11.02 2.08
CA HIS A 41 -1.31 -11.42 1.41
C HIS A 41 -1.63 -12.40 0.27
N VAL A 42 -1.69 -11.88 -0.95
CA VAL A 42 -1.97 -12.67 -2.16
C VAL A 42 -0.88 -12.40 -3.19
N LYS A 43 -0.46 -13.43 -3.91
CA LYS A 43 0.66 -13.33 -4.86
C LYS A 43 0.24 -12.72 -6.20
N GLU A 44 -0.89 -13.14 -6.73
CA GLU A 44 -1.40 -12.75 -8.05
C GLU A 44 -2.88 -12.37 -7.95
N MET A 45 -3.34 -11.52 -8.87
CA MET A 45 -4.77 -11.27 -9.08
C MET A 45 -5.36 -12.50 -9.80
N THR A 46 -6.52 -12.98 -9.34
CA THR A 46 -7.27 -14.04 -10.03
C THR A 46 -8.03 -13.52 -11.22
#